data_AF-A0A117ITW6-F1
#
_entry.id   AF-A0A117ITW6-F1
#
_cell.length_a   1.000
_cell.length_b   1.000
_cell.length_c   1.000
_cell.angle_alpha   90.00
_cell.angle_beta   90.00
_cell.angle_gamma   90.00
#
_symmetry.space_group_name_H-M   'P 1'
#
loop_
_entity.id
_entity.type
_entity.pdbx_description
1 polymer ?
#
loop_
_entity_poly.entity_id
_entity_poly.type
_entity_poly.pdbx_seq_one_letter_code
_entity_poly.pdbx_strand_id
1 'polypeptide(L)'
;MKPKSLAQLIIFFVLVGAWYYIAWPLMTKEALAIGAVGGVIMHWALTNKGNRAIVLIEPFTSGWRVLLYDMMLLSFLAALWQANGTALLDALKNSVQNLALLLGLVGAIGVDYGVEG
;
A
#
# COMPACT_ATOMS: atom_id res chain seq x y z
N MET A 1 -13.75 16.04 -10.74
CA MET A 1 -12.67 15.04 -10.88
C MET A 1 -12.75 14.43 -12.27
N LYS A 2 -11.63 14.20 -12.95
CA LYS A 2 -11.66 13.48 -14.25
C LYS A 2 -12.24 12.06 -14.00
N PRO A 3 -13.01 11.47 -14.93
CA PRO A 3 -13.65 10.15 -14.72
C PRO A 3 -12.68 9.05 -14.26
N LYS A 4 -11.44 9.07 -14.76
CA LYS A 4 -10.36 8.16 -14.36
C LYS A 4 -10.00 8.26 -12.87
N SER A 5 -9.96 9.47 -12.32
CA SER A 5 -9.65 9.75 -10.91
C SER A 5 -10.76 9.26 -9.96
N LEU A 6 -12.03 9.24 -10.40
CA LEU A 6 -13.12 8.69 -9.60
C LEU A 6 -13.05 7.15 -9.51
N ALA A 7 -12.76 6.48 -10.63
CA ALA A 7 -12.59 5.03 -10.65
C ALA A 7 -11.42 4.59 -9.75
N GLN A 8 -10.29 5.30 -9.81
CA GLN A 8 -9.13 5.06 -8.93
C GLN A 8 -9.48 5.25 -7.45
N LEU A 9 -10.27 6.28 -7.13
CA LEU A 9 -10.74 6.51 -5.77
C LEU A 9 -11.66 5.38 -5.27
N ILE A 10 -12.54 4.84 -6.13
CA ILE A 10 -13.38 3.69 -5.76
C ILE A 10 -12.49 2.46 -5.50
N ILE A 11 -11.54 2.18 -6.39
CA ILE A 11 -10.58 1.07 -6.22
C ILE A 11 -9.79 1.23 -4.92
N PHE A 12 -9.38 2.45 -4.58
CA PHE A 12 -8.74 2.76 -3.31
C PHE A 12 -9.57 2.33 -2.12
N PHE A 13 -10.85 2.70 -2.04
CA PHE A 13 -11.70 2.30 -0.91
C PHE A 13 -11.93 0.79 -0.85
N VAL A 14 -12.05 0.13 -2.01
CA VAL A 14 -12.14 -1.35 -2.07
C VAL A 14 -10.87 -1.99 -1.53
N LEU A 15 -9.68 -1.49 -1.90
CA LEU A 15 -8.41 -2.02 -1.40
C LEU A 15 -8.19 -1.72 0.09
N VAL A 16 -8.59 -0.56 0.58
CA VAL A 16 -8.57 -0.24 2.02
C VAL A 16 -9.48 -1.20 2.78
N GLY A 17 -10.69 -1.47 2.29
CA GLY A 17 -11.59 -2.44 2.88
C GLY A 17 -11.00 -3.87 2.88
N ALA A 18 -10.41 -4.30 1.76
CA ALA A 18 -9.75 -5.59 1.66
C ALA A 18 -8.55 -5.71 2.61
N TRP A 19 -7.73 -4.66 2.69
CA TRP A 19 -6.60 -4.63 3.61
C TRP A 19 -7.05 -4.69 5.07
N TYR A 20 -8.10 -3.93 5.42
CA TYR A 20 -8.67 -3.97 6.76
C TYR A 20 -9.21 -5.36 7.10
N TYR A 21 -9.84 -6.04 6.15
CA TYR A 21 -10.37 -7.39 6.39
C TYR A 21 -9.27 -8.46 6.50
N ILE A 22 -8.28 -8.42 5.62
CA ILE A 22 -7.28 -9.50 5.47
C ILE A 22 -6.04 -9.25 6.34
N ALA A 23 -5.49 -8.04 6.29
CA ALA A 23 -4.18 -7.72 6.89
C ALA A 23 -4.28 -7.19 8.32
N TRP A 24 -5.31 -6.41 8.65
CA TRP A 24 -5.49 -5.84 10.00
C TRP A 24 -5.43 -6.87 11.13
N PRO A 25 -6.04 -8.06 11.02
CA PRO A 25 -5.97 -9.07 12.09
C PRO A 25 -4.55 -9.58 12.39
N LEU A 26 -3.61 -9.37 11.45
CA LEU A 26 -2.21 -9.79 11.56
C LEU A 26 -1.31 -8.67 12.11
N MET A 27 -1.83 -7.45 12.26
CA MET A 27 -1.02 -6.27 12.55
C MET A 27 -0.56 -6.23 14.00
N THR A 28 0.75 -6.14 14.17
CA THR A 28 1.40 -5.74 15.42
C THR A 28 1.65 -4.23 15.42
N LYS A 29 1.92 -3.65 16.60
CA LYS A 29 2.27 -2.22 16.71
C LYS A 29 3.55 -1.92 15.94
N GLU A 30 4.49 -2.84 15.96
CA GLU A 30 5.77 -2.78 15.29
C GLU A 30 5.58 -2.81 13.77
N ALA A 31 4.73 -3.70 13.25
CA ALA A 31 4.42 -3.75 11.82
C ALA A 31 3.80 -2.45 11.32
N LEU A 32 2.85 -1.88 12.08
CA LEU A 32 2.25 -0.58 11.75
C LEU A 32 3.27 0.57 11.80
N ALA A 33 4.18 0.57 12.79
CA ALA A 33 5.24 1.57 12.87
C ALA A 33 6.24 1.46 11.71
N ILE A 34 6.64 0.23 11.36
CA ILE A 34 7.49 -0.06 10.20
C ILE A 34 6.80 0.39 8.92
N GLY A 35 5.51 0.09 8.76
CA GLY A 35 4.77 0.48 7.58
C GLY A 35 4.55 1.99 7.48
N ALA A 36 4.29 2.69 8.59
CA ALA A 36 4.18 4.13 8.58
C ALA A 36 5.50 4.81 8.19
N VAL A 37 6.60 4.48 8.88
CA VAL A 37 7.91 5.10 8.62
C VAL A 37 8.47 4.64 7.27
N GLY A 38 8.48 3.33 7.04
CA GLY A 38 8.93 2.72 5.80
C GLY A 38 8.09 3.18 4.61
N GLY A 39 6.77 3.32 4.77
CA GLY A 39 5.87 3.80 3.73
C GLY A 39 6.18 5.22 3.31
N VAL A 40 6.43 6.13 4.25
CA VAL A 40 6.87 7.50 3.93
C VAL A 40 8.22 7.50 3.21
N ILE A 41 9.17 6.68 3.66
CA ILE A 41 10.51 6.58 3.05
C ILE A 41 10.40 6.02 1.62
N MET A 42 9.66 4.92 1.45
CA MET A 42 9.39 4.30 0.16
C MET A 42 8.69 5.28 -0.77
N HIS A 43 7.71 6.02 -0.24
CA HIS A 43 6.96 6.99 -0.99
C HIS A 43 7.88 8.08 -1.54
N TRP A 44 8.70 8.68 -0.66
CA TRP A 44 9.67 9.69 -1.05
C TRP A 44 10.71 9.17 -2.05
N ALA A 45 11.27 7.98 -1.80
CA ALA A 45 12.39 7.43 -2.55
C ALA A 45 11.99 6.89 -3.92
N LEU A 46 10.86 6.19 -4.01
CA LEU A 46 10.49 5.41 -5.19
C LEU A 46 9.29 5.99 -5.94
N THR A 47 8.22 6.33 -5.22
CA THR A 47 6.94 6.73 -5.83
C THR A 47 6.75 8.24 -5.91
N ASN A 48 7.69 9.05 -5.40
CA ASN A 48 7.73 10.50 -5.62
C ASN A 48 9.02 10.96 -6.35
N LYS A 49 9.93 10.02 -6.71
CA LYS A 49 11.20 10.25 -7.43
C LYS A 49 12.00 11.48 -6.94
N GLY A 50 11.96 11.79 -5.65
CA GLY A 50 12.65 12.96 -5.09
C GLY A 50 12.09 14.33 -5.49
N ASN A 51 10.88 14.41 -6.06
CA ASN A 51 10.17 15.68 -6.17
C ASN A 51 9.90 16.19 -4.75
N ARG A 52 10.52 17.34 -4.40
CA ARG A 52 10.52 17.88 -3.03
C ARG A 52 9.12 18.29 -2.54
N ALA A 53 8.11 18.25 -3.43
CA ALA A 53 6.73 18.49 -3.11
C ALA A 53 6.02 17.31 -2.40
N ILE A 54 6.66 16.67 -1.40
CA ILE A 54 5.92 15.90 -0.36
C ILE A 54 4.78 16.78 0.23
N VAL A 55 4.95 18.10 0.16
CA VAL A 55 4.03 19.14 0.63
C VAL A 55 2.67 19.17 -0.12
N LEU A 56 2.52 18.50 -1.28
CA LEU A 56 1.27 18.48 -2.07
C LEU A 56 0.55 17.13 -2.06
N ILE A 57 0.67 16.37 -0.96
CA ILE A 57 -0.12 15.15 -0.73
C ILE A 57 -1.49 15.57 -0.18
N GLU A 58 -2.35 16.09 -1.05
CA GLU A 58 -3.72 16.48 -0.68
C GLU A 58 -4.64 15.26 -0.59
N PRO A 59 -5.60 15.23 0.36
CA PRO A 59 -6.54 14.13 0.48
C PRO A 59 -7.22 13.78 -0.85
N PHE A 60 -7.37 12.48 -1.11
CA PHE A 60 -8.01 11.92 -2.30
C PHE A 60 -7.28 12.13 -3.64
N THR A 61 -6.09 12.75 -3.66
CA THR A 61 -5.20 12.79 -4.85
C THR A 61 -4.44 11.47 -5.03
N SER A 62 -3.83 11.23 -6.21
CA SER A 62 -3.01 10.01 -6.38
C SER A 62 -1.87 9.93 -5.39
N GLY A 63 -1.13 11.02 -5.16
CA GLY A 63 0.01 11.03 -4.25
C GLY A 63 -0.40 10.59 -2.85
N TRP A 64 -1.57 11.05 -2.39
CA TRP A 64 -2.14 10.61 -1.12
C TRP A 64 -2.53 9.14 -1.10
N ARG A 65 -3.19 8.65 -2.15
CA ARG A 65 -3.56 7.22 -2.25
C ARG A 65 -2.32 6.33 -2.32
N VAL A 66 -1.32 6.71 -3.11
CA VAL A 66 -0.03 6.00 -3.26
C VAL A 66 0.72 5.96 -1.93
N LEU A 67 0.80 7.08 -1.20
CA LEU A 67 1.40 7.08 0.14
C LEU A 67 0.73 6.07 1.08
N LEU A 68 -0.61 6.01 1.05
CA LEU A 68 -1.35 5.06 1.87
C LEU A 68 -1.14 3.62 1.42
N TYR A 69 -1.08 3.36 0.10
CA TYR A 69 -0.72 2.04 -0.41
C TYR A 69 0.68 1.61 0.01
N ASP A 70 1.67 2.51 -0.04
CA ASP A 70 3.04 2.25 0.39
C ASP A 70 3.08 1.87 1.87
N MET A 71 2.35 2.60 2.72
CA MET A 71 2.22 2.29 4.16
C MET A 71 1.52 0.96 4.42
N MET A 72 0.41 0.70 3.72
CA MET A 72 -0.37 -0.53 3.83
C MET A 72 0.44 -1.75 3.38
N LEU A 73 1.19 -1.61 2.28
CA LEU A 73 2.06 -2.64 1.74
C LEU A 73 3.18 -3.00 2.71
N LEU A 74 3.90 -2.01 3.22
CA LEU A 74 5.02 -2.27 4.12
C LEU A 74 4.56 -2.75 5.50
N SER A 75 3.43 -2.27 6.00
CA SER A 75 2.81 -2.83 7.22
C SER A 75 2.47 -4.31 7.02
N PHE A 76 1.87 -4.65 5.89
CA PHE A 76 1.46 -6.02 5.57
C PHE A 76 2.65 -6.97 5.41
N LEU A 77 3.69 -6.54 4.68
CA LEU A 77 4.91 -7.34 4.53
C LEU A 77 5.63 -7.53 5.86
N ALA A 78 5.70 -6.48 6.70
CA ALA A 78 6.29 -6.59 8.03
C ALA A 78 5.51 -7.54 8.93
N ALA A 79 4.18 -7.46 8.95
CA ALA A 79 3.33 -8.36 9.72
C ALA A 79 3.49 -9.82 9.28
N LEU A 80 3.48 -10.07 7.96
CA LEU A 80 3.69 -11.43 7.44
C LEU A 80 5.09 -11.96 7.75
N TRP A 81 6.12 -11.11 7.66
CA TRP A 81 7.48 -11.48 8.03
C TRP A 81 7.60 -11.81 9.52
N GLN A 82 6.97 -11.02 10.40
CA GLN A 82 6.97 -11.31 11.83
C GLN A 82 6.24 -12.61 12.17
N ALA A 83 5.16 -12.92 11.46
CA ALA A 83 4.37 -14.13 11.68
C ALA A 83 5.01 -15.41 11.11
N ASN A 84 5.78 -15.31 10.01
CA ASN A 84 6.24 -16.47 9.24
C ASN A 84 7.76 -16.54 9.03
N GLY A 85 8.50 -15.48 9.34
CA GLY A 85 9.94 -15.36 9.12
C GLY A 85 10.33 -15.66 7.68
N THR A 86 11.29 -16.55 7.49
CA THR A 86 11.81 -16.95 6.17
C THR A 86 10.78 -17.68 5.30
N ALA A 87 9.65 -18.13 5.86
CA ALA A 87 8.54 -18.75 5.12
C ALA A 87 7.53 -17.73 4.58
N LEU A 88 7.88 -16.44 4.50
CA LEU A 88 7.04 -15.37 3.93
C LEU A 88 6.45 -15.73 2.56
N LEU A 89 7.27 -16.31 1.68
CA LEU A 89 6.82 -16.69 0.34
C LEU A 89 5.74 -17.77 0.38
N ASP A 90 5.81 -18.68 1.35
CA ASP A 90 4.82 -19.74 1.51
C ASP A 90 3.53 -19.19 2.12
N ALA A 91 3.62 -18.23 3.04
CA ALA A 91 2.46 -17.51 3.58
C ALA A 91 1.69 -16.71 2.51
N LEU A 92 2.38 -16.25 1.47
CA LEU A 92 1.78 -15.62 0.30
C LEU A 92 1.20 -16.66 -0.67
N LYS A 93 1.95 -17.72 -0.99
CA LYS A 93 1.51 -18.78 -1.92
C LYS A 93 0.30 -19.56 -1.42
N ASN A 94 0.24 -19.84 -0.12
CA ASN A 94 -0.78 -20.69 0.48
C ASN A 94 -2.06 -19.94 0.86
N SER A 95 -2.07 -18.60 0.73
CA SER A 95 -3.25 -17.77 0.97
C SER A 95 -3.56 -16.92 -0.25
N VAL A 96 -4.60 -17.32 -0.99
CA VAL A 96 -5.11 -16.56 -2.14
C VAL A 96 -5.47 -15.13 -1.74
N GLN A 97 -5.98 -14.92 -0.52
CA GLN A 97 -6.32 -13.60 0.00
C GLN A 97 -5.07 -12.73 0.20
N ASN A 98 -4.00 -13.28 0.78
CA ASN A 98 -2.75 -12.56 0.97
C ASN A 98 -2.09 -12.21 -0.36
N LEU A 99 -2.08 -13.15 -1.30
CA LEU A 99 -1.53 -12.93 -2.63
C LEU A 99 -2.34 -11.87 -3.41
N ALA A 100 -3.67 -11.97 -3.37
CA ALA A 100 -4.55 -10.99 -4.03
C ALA A 100 -4.38 -9.59 -3.44
N LEU A 101 -4.25 -9.47 -2.11
CA LEU A 101 -3.98 -8.19 -1.47
C LEU A 101 -2.62 -7.62 -1.87
N LEU A 102 -1.57 -8.45 -1.86
CA LEU A 102 -0.23 -8.02 -2.28
C LEU A 102 -0.24 -7.48 -3.72
N LEU A 103 -0.81 -8.25 -4.65
CA LEU A 103 -0.91 -7.86 -6.05
C LEU A 103 -1.80 -6.63 -6.24
N GLY A 104 -2.88 -6.52 -5.48
CA GLY A 104 -3.78 -5.37 -5.49
C GLY A 104 -3.08 -4.08 -5.05
N LEU A 105 -2.29 -4.13 -3.97
CA LEU A 105 -1.51 -2.99 -3.48
C LEU A 105 -0.45 -2.57 -4.49
N VAL A 106 0.37 -3.52 -4.97
CA VAL A 106 1.42 -3.24 -5.95
C VAL A 106 0.85 -2.70 -7.27
N GLY A 107 -0.25 -3.30 -7.74
CA GLY A 107 -0.95 -2.86 -8.94
C GLY A 107 -1.53 -1.45 -8.78
N ALA A 108 -2.16 -1.15 -7.64
CA ALA A 108 -2.73 0.17 -7.37
C ALA A 108 -1.66 1.26 -7.25
N ILE A 109 -0.52 0.98 -6.62
CA ILE A 109 0.65 1.87 -6.63
C ILE A 109 1.06 2.17 -8.08
N GLY A 110 1.24 1.13 -8.90
CA GLY A 110 1.65 1.30 -10.30
C GLY A 110 0.65 2.09 -11.15
N VAL A 111 -0.65 1.83 -10.99
CA VAL A 111 -1.70 2.53 -11.73
C VAL A 111 -1.82 3.98 -11.28
N ASP A 112 -1.91 4.25 -9.97
CA ASP A 112 -2.08 5.61 -9.48
C ASP A 112 -0.84 6.47 -9.69
N TYR A 113 0.34 5.87 -9.62
CA TYR A 113 1.58 6.55 -9.96
C TYR A 113 1.77 6.75 -11.47
N GLY A 114 1.43 5.75 -12.30
CA GLY A 114 1.68 5.77 -13.74
C GLY A 114 0.66 6.56 -14.55
N VAL A 115 -0.55 6.79 -14.04
CA VAL A 115 -1.64 7.50 -14.75
C VAL A 115 -1.65 9.01 -14.45
N GLU A 116 -1.00 9.46 -13.38
CA GLU A 116 -0.83 10.88 -13.06
C GLU A 116 0.58 11.43 -13.41
N GLY A 117 1.42 10.63 -14.07
CA GLY A 117 2.68 11.06 -14.70
C GLY A 117 2.52 11.57 -16.13
#